data_AF-A0A958JCN7-F1
#
_entry.id   AF-A0A958JCN7-F1
#
_cell.length_a   1.000
_cell.length_b   1.000
_cell.length_c   1.000
_cell.angle_alpha   90.00
_cell.angle_beta   90.00
_cell.angle_gamma   90.00
#
_symmetry.space_group_name_H-M   'P 1'
#
loop_
_entity.id
_entity.type
_entity.pdbx_description
1 polymer ?
#
loop_
_entity_poly.entity_id
_entity_poly.type
_entity_poly.pdbx_seq_one_letter_code
_entity_poly.pdbx_strand_id
1 'polypeptide(L)'
;QIIRKSTGRSDAAQKLEKRFDLTEIQAYAVVDMRLYQLSKTSIQEIRAELKEKQARILEIDGILKSREKLTALLKKDLNAVESQYGDKRKSRIVKDFVEVEFQAEDFIVDEEVFAIVTADGWLKRIRQSNDLSTTRIREGDYILHAHPLSTLDKVVFITNLGYLYILPVTDFPSSSGYGSPIQKLLKFRDGERVMRSYALPAAKASQATLLEKTDDAIRDGSELVVVSASGMGYVYQVEGLDGIKKVGKRIMKLRDDDELRVVEPSGKEFALFTEQGFALVLKRSELPARSQPAVGVILIGVKDEDEVVSGIAKCKQVAVVTEADKEKTVAFETLPKGRRGLRGKKIIARSTVQNVYKKD
;
A
#
# COMPACT_ATOMS: atom_id res chain seq x y z
N GLN A 1 4.15 103.13 -24.31
CA GLN A 1 4.36 104.43 -23.64
C GLN A 1 4.64 104.31 -22.14
N ILE A 2 3.95 103.42 -21.40
CA ILE A 2 4.18 103.20 -19.95
C ILE A 2 5.63 102.80 -19.68
N ILE A 3 6.15 101.77 -20.36
CA ILE A 3 7.54 101.29 -20.20
C ILE A 3 8.57 102.39 -20.53
N ARG A 4 8.35 103.16 -21.61
CA ARG A 4 9.24 104.26 -22.03
C ARG A 4 9.24 105.49 -21.10
N LYS A 5 8.19 105.67 -20.28
CA LYS A 5 8.02 106.78 -19.33
C LYS A 5 8.34 106.37 -17.88
N SER A 6 8.83 105.15 -17.67
CA SER A 6 9.14 104.60 -16.34
C SER A 6 10.63 104.77 -16.04
N THR A 7 10.99 104.90 -14.76
CA THR A 7 12.36 105.16 -14.31
C THR A 7 13.22 103.89 -14.22
N GLY A 8 12.61 102.70 -14.31
CA GLY A 8 13.32 101.42 -14.31
C GLY A 8 12.40 100.20 -14.46
N ARG A 9 12.99 98.99 -14.45
CA ARG A 9 12.29 97.69 -14.67
C ARG A 9 11.15 97.45 -13.67
N SER A 10 11.41 97.69 -12.38
CA SER A 10 10.40 97.51 -11.32
C SER A 10 9.28 98.58 -11.37
N ASP A 11 9.63 99.84 -11.65
CA ASP A 11 8.65 100.92 -11.82
C ASP A 11 7.73 100.67 -13.05
N ALA A 12 8.29 100.15 -14.14
CA ALA A 12 7.52 99.74 -15.32
C ALA A 12 6.55 98.59 -15.01
N ALA A 13 6.99 97.57 -14.26
CA ALA A 13 6.17 96.44 -13.84
C ALA A 13 4.99 96.90 -12.96
N GLN A 14 5.24 97.67 -11.90
CA GLN A 14 4.19 98.19 -11.00
C GLN A 14 3.14 99.07 -11.72
N LYS A 15 3.57 99.86 -12.71
CA LYS A 15 2.65 100.66 -13.54
C LYS A 15 1.83 99.79 -14.49
N LEU A 16 2.36 98.66 -14.97
CA LEU A 16 1.64 97.71 -15.81
C LEU A 16 0.63 96.90 -14.99
N GLU A 17 1.00 96.45 -13.79
CA GLU A 17 0.10 95.80 -12.82
C GLU A 17 -1.14 96.66 -12.58
N LYS A 18 -0.95 97.92 -12.16
CA LYS A 18 -2.07 98.84 -11.84
C LYS A 18 -2.96 99.17 -13.04
N ARG A 19 -2.42 99.14 -14.27
CA ARG A 19 -3.14 99.55 -15.48
C ARG A 19 -3.92 98.39 -16.11
N PHE A 20 -3.35 97.20 -16.11
CA PHE A 20 -3.87 96.03 -16.84
C PHE A 20 -4.31 94.90 -15.92
N ASP A 21 -4.33 95.13 -14.61
CA ASP A 21 -4.68 94.14 -13.58
C ASP A 21 -3.87 92.85 -13.72
N LEU A 22 -2.57 93.01 -14.01
CA LEU A 22 -1.64 91.91 -14.17
C LEU A 22 -1.05 91.52 -12.82
N THR A 23 -0.78 90.22 -12.64
CA THR A 23 0.05 89.75 -11.54
C THR A 23 1.50 90.19 -11.72
N GLU A 24 2.26 90.25 -10.62
CA GLU A 24 3.68 90.64 -10.65
C GLU A 24 4.48 89.83 -11.68
N ILE A 25 4.31 88.49 -11.70
CA ILE A 25 4.99 87.60 -12.64
C ILE A 25 4.62 87.93 -14.10
N GLN A 26 3.35 88.23 -14.39
CA GLN A 26 2.90 88.60 -15.73
C GLN A 26 3.44 89.97 -16.16
N ALA A 27 3.48 90.94 -15.23
CA ALA A 27 4.01 92.27 -15.50
C ALA A 27 5.51 92.23 -15.81
N TYR A 28 6.30 91.50 -15.03
CA TYR A 28 7.71 91.28 -15.32
C TYR A 28 7.91 90.54 -16.65
N ALA A 29 7.10 89.51 -16.95
CA ALA A 29 7.16 88.81 -18.23
C ALA A 29 6.94 89.74 -19.43
N VAL A 30 6.08 90.77 -19.32
CA VAL A 30 5.88 91.78 -20.37
C VAL A 30 7.07 92.74 -20.48
N VAL A 31 7.65 93.16 -19.34
CA VAL A 31 8.82 94.05 -19.34
C VAL A 31 10.06 93.38 -19.94
N ASP A 32 10.18 92.06 -19.77
CA ASP A 32 11.32 91.27 -20.23
C ASP A 32 11.18 90.76 -21.68
N MET A 33 10.06 91.05 -22.36
CA MET A 33 9.85 90.66 -23.76
C MET A 33 10.88 91.30 -24.68
N ARG A 34 11.44 90.49 -25.58
CA ARG A 34 12.37 90.94 -26.62
C ARG A 34 11.60 91.42 -27.84
N LEU A 35 12.09 92.45 -28.52
CA LEU A 35 11.38 93.09 -29.65
C LEU A 35 10.99 92.11 -30.78
N TYR A 36 11.79 91.09 -31.06
CA TYR A 36 11.47 90.10 -32.10
C TYR A 36 10.24 89.22 -31.74
N GLN A 37 9.92 89.07 -30.45
CA GLN A 37 8.77 88.29 -29.98
C GLN A 37 7.43 89.02 -30.25
N LEU A 38 7.49 90.29 -30.66
CA LEU A 38 6.33 91.06 -31.11
C LEU A 38 6.04 90.86 -32.60
N SER A 39 6.80 90.00 -33.29
CA SER A 39 6.54 89.65 -34.70
C SER A 39 5.19 88.94 -34.87
N LYS A 40 4.58 89.08 -36.05
CA LYS A 40 3.31 88.40 -36.36
C LYS A 40 3.42 86.88 -36.23
N THR A 41 4.57 86.30 -36.60
CA THR A 41 4.85 84.87 -36.49
C THR A 41 4.89 84.42 -35.04
N SER A 42 5.65 85.13 -34.19
CA SER A 42 5.73 84.81 -32.75
C SER A 42 4.37 84.95 -32.05
N ILE A 43 3.55 85.93 -32.43
CA ILE A 43 2.18 86.05 -31.91
C ILE A 43 1.31 84.87 -32.34
N GLN A 44 1.46 84.37 -33.58
CA GLN A 44 0.74 83.20 -34.06
C GLN A 44 1.18 81.92 -33.33
N GLU A 45 2.47 81.72 -33.10
CA GLU A 45 3.02 80.60 -32.32
C GLU A 45 2.47 80.59 -30.89
N ILE A 46 2.48 81.74 -30.20
CA ILE A 46 1.92 81.88 -28.86
C ILE A 46 0.42 81.57 -28.85
N ARG A 47 -0.33 82.03 -29.85
CA ARG A 47 -1.77 81.72 -29.98
C ARG A 47 -2.01 80.23 -30.25
N ALA A 48 -1.16 79.59 -31.03
CA ALA A 48 -1.24 78.15 -31.31
C ALA A 48 -0.95 77.33 -30.03
N GLU A 49 0.14 77.65 -29.33
CA GLU A 49 0.50 77.03 -28.06
C GLU A 49 -0.59 77.23 -27.01
N LEU A 50 -1.16 78.44 -26.91
CA LEU A 50 -2.27 78.73 -26.01
C LEU A 50 -3.47 77.83 -26.31
N LYS A 51 -3.82 77.67 -27.60
CA LYS A 51 -4.93 76.80 -28.03
C LYS A 51 -4.68 75.33 -27.68
N GLU A 52 -3.46 74.84 -27.89
CA GLU A 52 -3.06 73.47 -27.53
C GLU A 52 -3.15 73.25 -26.02
N LYS A 53 -2.59 74.16 -25.22
CA LYS A 53 -2.65 74.09 -23.75
C LYS A 53 -4.08 74.16 -23.25
N GLN A 54 -4.92 75.02 -23.82
CA GLN A 54 -6.35 75.09 -23.48
C GLN A 54 -7.07 73.77 -23.81
N ALA A 55 -6.81 73.17 -24.97
CA ALA A 55 -7.37 71.87 -25.33
C ALA A 55 -6.92 70.77 -24.36
N ARG A 56 -5.63 70.76 -23.99
CA ARG A 56 -5.08 69.80 -23.04
C ARG A 56 -5.66 69.96 -21.63
N ILE A 57 -5.86 71.20 -21.17
CA ILE A 57 -6.52 71.49 -19.90
C ILE A 57 -7.95 70.92 -19.91
N LEU A 58 -8.73 71.17 -20.97
CA LEU A 58 -10.10 70.65 -21.08
C LEU A 58 -10.14 69.11 -21.10
N GLU A 59 -9.18 68.48 -21.78
CA GLU A 59 -9.05 67.02 -21.79
C GLU A 59 -8.77 66.48 -20.38
N ILE A 60 -7.76 67.01 -19.70
CA ILE A 60 -7.35 66.57 -18.36
C ILE A 60 -8.47 66.82 -17.35
N ASP A 61 -9.06 68.01 -17.34
CA ASP A 61 -10.17 68.36 -16.46
C ASP A 61 -11.40 67.49 -16.71
N GLY A 62 -11.68 67.18 -17.99
CA GLY A 62 -12.73 66.25 -18.38
C GLY A 62 -12.50 64.82 -17.88
N ILE A 63 -11.23 64.38 -17.80
CA ILE A 63 -10.86 63.09 -17.22
C ILE A 63 -11.00 63.13 -15.69
N LEU A 64 -10.49 64.19 -15.03
CA LEU A 64 -10.51 64.32 -13.57
C LEU A 64 -11.94 64.43 -13.00
N LYS A 65 -12.86 65.05 -13.74
CA LYS A 65 -14.26 65.22 -13.33
C LYS A 65 -15.13 63.98 -13.55
N SER A 66 -14.67 62.99 -14.33
CA SER A 66 -15.45 61.80 -14.66
C SER A 66 -14.70 60.54 -14.32
N ARG A 67 -15.19 59.83 -13.30
CA ARG A 67 -14.67 58.52 -12.89
C ARG A 67 -14.69 57.51 -14.03
N GLU A 68 -15.70 57.57 -14.90
CA GLU A 68 -15.82 56.68 -16.06
C GLU A 68 -14.69 56.91 -17.07
N LYS A 69 -14.39 58.17 -17.41
CA LYS A 69 -13.28 58.52 -18.32
C LYS A 69 -11.93 58.13 -17.73
N LEU A 70 -11.73 58.36 -16.44
CA LEU A 70 -10.51 57.93 -15.73
C LEU A 70 -10.35 56.39 -15.78
N THR A 71 -11.43 55.65 -15.53
CA THR A 71 -11.41 54.18 -15.56
C THR A 71 -11.15 53.66 -16.97
N ALA A 72 -11.71 54.32 -17.99
CA ALA A 72 -11.45 53.97 -19.39
C ALA A 72 -9.98 54.20 -19.78
N LEU A 73 -9.38 55.31 -19.34
CA LEU A 73 -7.95 55.57 -19.51
C LEU A 73 -7.10 54.49 -18.82
N LEU A 74 -7.43 54.17 -17.57
CA LEU A 74 -6.70 53.17 -16.80
C LEU A 74 -6.78 51.77 -17.43
N LYS A 75 -7.95 51.37 -17.96
CA LYS A 75 -8.09 50.12 -18.72
C LYS A 75 -7.23 50.13 -19.98
N LYS A 76 -7.20 51.25 -20.70
CA LYS A 76 -6.37 51.40 -21.91
C LYS A 76 -4.89 51.22 -21.58
N ASP A 77 -4.43 51.84 -20.50
CA ASP A 77 -3.03 51.75 -20.06
C ASP A 77 -2.68 50.32 -19.59
N LEU A 78 -3.54 49.67 -18.80
CA LEU A 78 -3.32 48.28 -18.37
C LEU A 78 -3.29 47.31 -19.55
N ASN A 79 -4.18 47.47 -20.54
CA ASN A 79 -4.19 46.62 -21.74
C ASN A 79 -2.94 46.82 -22.61
N ALA A 80 -2.40 48.05 -22.66
CA ALA A 80 -1.14 48.34 -23.35
C ALA A 80 0.04 47.63 -22.65
N VAL A 81 0.08 47.65 -21.32
CA VAL A 81 1.08 46.92 -20.52
C VAL A 81 0.95 45.41 -20.72
N GLU A 82 -0.27 44.87 -20.69
CA GLU A 82 -0.51 43.45 -20.95
C GLU A 82 -0.06 43.04 -22.36
N SER A 83 -0.30 43.88 -23.37
CA SER A 83 0.12 43.61 -24.75
C SER A 83 1.64 43.65 -24.93
N GLN A 84 2.33 44.52 -24.19
CA GLN A 84 3.78 44.69 -24.31
C GLN A 84 4.57 43.65 -23.49
N TYR A 85 4.03 43.23 -22.35
CA TYR A 85 4.76 42.41 -21.36
C TYR A 85 4.07 41.09 -20.98
N GLY A 86 2.90 40.80 -21.54
CA GLY A 86 2.17 39.56 -21.25
C GLY A 86 2.86 38.34 -21.83
N ASP A 87 2.97 37.28 -21.03
CA ASP A 87 3.43 35.97 -21.46
C ASP A 87 2.37 34.88 -21.19
N LYS A 88 2.50 33.74 -21.90
CA LYS A 88 1.66 32.59 -21.61
C LYS A 88 2.11 31.97 -20.28
N ARG A 89 1.14 31.59 -19.45
CA ARG A 89 1.39 30.84 -18.21
C ARG A 89 2.23 29.60 -18.52
N LYS A 90 3.38 29.49 -17.84
CA LYS A 90 4.33 28.38 -18.01
C LYS A 90 3.91 27.10 -17.28
N SER A 91 3.12 27.21 -16.21
CA SER A 91 2.65 26.08 -15.41
C SER A 91 1.27 25.59 -15.86
N ARG A 92 1.04 24.27 -15.75
CA ARG A 92 -0.27 23.65 -15.96
C ARG A 92 -0.87 23.28 -14.62
N ILE A 93 -2.12 23.67 -14.37
CA ILE A 93 -2.87 23.23 -13.19
C ILE A 93 -3.46 21.86 -13.50
N VAL A 94 -3.10 20.85 -12.72
CA VAL A 94 -3.62 19.49 -12.84
C VAL A 94 -4.56 19.24 -11.67
N LYS A 95 -5.71 18.59 -11.93
CA LYS A 95 -6.76 18.38 -10.93
C LYS A 95 -6.36 17.38 -9.83
N ASP A 96 -5.50 16.42 -10.18
CA ASP A 96 -5.09 15.34 -9.31
C ASP A 96 -3.57 15.42 -9.07
N PHE A 97 -3.20 15.83 -7.86
CA PHE A 97 -1.83 15.66 -7.37
C PHE A 97 -1.75 14.24 -6.82
N VAL A 98 -1.36 13.28 -7.66
CA VAL A 98 -1.01 11.94 -7.17
C VAL A 98 0.37 12.05 -6.56
N GLU A 99 0.42 12.28 -5.26
CA GLU A 99 1.62 12.04 -4.49
C GLU A 99 1.90 10.55 -4.62
N VAL A 100 2.92 10.20 -5.41
CA VAL A 100 3.38 8.82 -5.49
C VAL A 100 4.10 8.56 -4.17
N GLU A 101 3.33 8.17 -3.16
CA GLU A 101 3.89 7.65 -1.91
C GLU A 101 4.59 6.33 -2.26
N PHE A 102 5.92 6.39 -2.40
CA PHE A 102 6.74 5.19 -2.53
C PHE A 102 6.78 4.49 -1.17
N GLN A 103 6.24 3.28 -1.10
CA GLN A 103 6.33 2.46 0.09
C GLN A 103 7.69 1.74 0.11
N ALA A 104 8.19 1.36 1.29
CA ALA A 104 9.46 0.64 1.38
C ALA A 104 9.42 -0.68 0.59
N GLU A 105 8.23 -1.27 0.45
CA GLU A 105 7.94 -2.45 -0.36
C GLU A 105 8.21 -2.23 -1.86
N ASP A 106 8.07 -1.01 -2.39
CA ASP A 106 8.31 -0.70 -3.82
C ASP A 106 9.80 -0.75 -4.19
N PHE A 107 10.70 -0.71 -3.20
CA PHE A 107 12.14 -0.86 -3.40
C PHE A 107 12.61 -2.32 -3.32
N ILE A 108 11.72 -3.26 -3.01
CA ILE A 108 12.07 -4.68 -2.96
C ILE A 108 12.17 -5.20 -4.39
N VAL A 109 13.35 -5.72 -4.73
CA VAL A 109 13.55 -6.39 -6.03
C VAL A 109 12.75 -7.69 -6.03
N ASP A 110 11.85 -7.82 -7.01
CA ASP A 110 11.08 -9.03 -7.27
C ASP A 110 12.01 -10.13 -7.83
N GLU A 111 12.23 -11.17 -7.04
CA GLU A 111 13.06 -12.32 -7.41
C GLU A 111 12.33 -13.63 -7.08
N GLU A 112 12.41 -14.59 -7.99
CA GLU A 112 11.88 -15.94 -7.78
C GLU A 112 12.81 -16.75 -6.85
N VAL A 113 12.27 -17.12 -5.69
CA VAL A 113 12.99 -17.84 -4.63
C VAL A 113 12.22 -19.06 -4.13
N PHE A 114 12.93 -20.02 -3.57
CA PHE A 114 12.34 -21.02 -2.68
C PHE A 114 12.44 -20.51 -1.24
N ALA A 115 11.30 -20.31 -0.59
CA ALA A 115 11.22 -20.08 0.86
C ALA A 115 11.19 -21.45 1.56
N ILE A 116 12.28 -21.79 2.24
CA ILE A 116 12.49 -23.10 2.87
C ILE A 116 12.25 -22.98 4.38
N VAL A 117 11.43 -23.89 4.88
CA VAL A 117 11.09 -24.07 6.30
C VAL A 117 11.44 -25.50 6.68
N THR A 118 12.27 -25.68 7.69
CA THR A 118 12.62 -27.02 8.21
C THR A 118 11.76 -27.42 9.40
N ALA A 119 11.78 -28.71 9.76
CA ALA A 119 11.02 -29.24 10.88
C ALA A 119 11.46 -28.65 12.23
N ASP A 120 12.77 -28.43 12.40
CA ASP A 120 13.33 -27.76 13.58
C ASP A 120 13.07 -26.23 13.59
N GLY A 121 12.40 -25.71 12.57
CA GLY A 121 12.05 -24.29 12.46
C GLY A 121 13.21 -23.41 11.96
N TRP A 122 14.10 -23.94 11.12
CA TRP A 122 15.08 -23.11 10.42
C TRP A 122 14.48 -22.54 9.13
N LEU A 123 14.75 -21.25 8.91
CA LEU A 123 14.29 -20.50 7.76
C LEU A 123 15.46 -20.09 6.88
N LYS A 124 15.30 -20.24 5.58
CA LYS A 124 16.19 -19.66 4.58
C LYS A 124 15.49 -19.49 3.24
N ARG A 125 16.04 -18.63 2.40
CA ARG A 125 15.65 -18.53 0.99
C ARG A 125 16.84 -18.74 0.07
N ILE A 126 16.58 -19.38 -1.06
CA ILE A 126 17.53 -19.58 -2.17
C ILE A 126 16.81 -19.22 -3.47
N ARG A 127 17.54 -18.83 -4.53
CA ARG A 127 16.91 -18.59 -5.84
C ARG A 127 16.30 -19.87 -6.40
N GLN A 128 15.20 -19.78 -7.14
CA GLN A 128 14.57 -20.96 -7.76
C GLN A 128 15.45 -21.65 -8.81
N SER A 129 16.46 -20.95 -9.34
CA SER A 129 17.49 -21.53 -10.21
C SER A 129 18.37 -22.58 -9.52
N ASN A 130 18.39 -22.61 -8.18
CA ASN A 130 19.19 -23.55 -7.41
C ASN A 130 18.40 -24.84 -7.16
N ASP A 131 19.11 -25.97 -7.16
CA ASP A 131 18.50 -27.26 -6.86
C ASP A 131 18.22 -27.42 -5.35
N LEU A 132 16.94 -27.59 -4.99
CA LEU A 132 16.48 -27.86 -3.64
C LEU A 132 17.13 -29.10 -3.03
N SER A 133 17.43 -30.13 -3.82
CA SER A 133 18.00 -31.40 -3.34
C SER A 133 19.41 -31.24 -2.76
N THR A 134 20.13 -30.20 -3.20
CA THR A 134 21.52 -29.93 -2.79
C THR A 134 21.61 -28.97 -1.61
N THR A 135 20.47 -28.53 -1.08
CA THR A 135 20.42 -27.51 -0.04
C THR A 135 20.94 -28.04 1.30
N ARG A 136 21.79 -27.27 1.99
CA ARG A 136 22.36 -27.70 3.27
C ARG A 136 21.33 -27.67 4.40
N ILE A 137 21.08 -28.81 5.03
CA ILE A 137 20.19 -28.96 6.20
C ILE A 137 21.03 -29.49 7.36
N ARG A 138 20.63 -29.18 8.60
CA ARG A 138 21.33 -29.69 9.78
C ARG A 138 21.17 -31.21 9.89
N GLU A 139 22.13 -31.85 10.54
CA GLU A 139 22.03 -33.29 10.82
C GLU A 139 20.80 -33.57 11.68
N GLY A 140 19.96 -34.53 11.24
CA GLY A 140 18.71 -34.89 11.91
C GLY A 140 17.49 -34.04 11.55
N ASP A 141 17.67 -32.94 10.82
CA ASP A 141 16.58 -32.05 10.38
C ASP A 141 16.19 -32.35 8.91
N TYR A 142 15.00 -31.93 8.51
CA TYR A 142 14.48 -32.12 7.15
C TYR A 142 13.63 -30.93 6.71
N ILE A 143 13.46 -30.76 5.40
CA ILE A 143 12.59 -29.73 4.84
C ILE A 143 11.14 -30.10 5.17
N LEU A 144 10.50 -29.25 5.97
CA LEU A 144 9.08 -29.37 6.26
C LEU A 144 8.25 -28.84 5.08
N HIS A 145 8.61 -27.66 4.56
CA HIS A 145 8.01 -27.06 3.37
C HIS A 145 9.06 -26.27 2.59
N ALA A 146 8.94 -26.29 1.25
CA ALA A 146 9.69 -25.42 0.36
C ALA A 146 8.71 -24.78 -0.63
N HIS A 147 8.43 -23.49 -0.44
CA HIS A 147 7.45 -22.76 -1.24
C HIS A 147 8.16 -22.01 -2.38
N PRO A 148 7.84 -22.29 -3.67
CA PRO A 148 8.28 -21.45 -4.77
C PRO A 148 7.51 -20.14 -4.73
N LEU A 149 8.17 -19.04 -4.37
CA LEU A 149 7.57 -17.72 -4.17
C LEU A 149 8.41 -16.60 -4.77
N SER A 150 7.84 -15.40 -4.85
CA SER A 150 8.57 -14.15 -5.03
C SER A 150 9.07 -13.61 -3.69
N THR A 151 10.11 -12.78 -3.72
CA THR A 151 10.53 -11.94 -2.60
C THR A 151 9.44 -11.00 -2.08
N LEU A 152 8.47 -10.63 -2.92
CA LEU A 152 7.32 -9.80 -2.53
C LEU A 152 6.25 -10.56 -1.75
N ASP A 153 6.30 -11.89 -1.78
CA ASP A 153 5.32 -12.74 -1.12
C ASP A 153 5.60 -12.88 0.39
N LYS A 154 4.65 -13.50 1.08
CA LYS A 154 4.72 -13.81 2.51
C LYS A 154 4.55 -15.31 2.72
N VAL A 155 4.99 -15.79 3.88
CA VAL A 155 4.74 -17.15 4.34
C VAL A 155 3.92 -17.08 5.63
N VAL A 156 2.87 -17.89 5.68
CA VAL A 156 2.05 -18.10 6.88
C VAL A 156 2.55 -19.34 7.60
N PHE A 157 2.78 -19.23 8.90
CA PHE A 157 3.17 -20.35 9.75
C PHE A 157 2.07 -20.64 10.75
N ILE A 158 1.76 -21.91 10.92
CA ILE A 158 0.81 -22.37 11.93
C ILE A 158 1.52 -23.35 12.85
N THR A 159 1.37 -23.14 14.16
CA THR A 159 2.13 -23.85 15.20
C THR A 159 1.28 -24.90 15.91
N ASN A 160 1.95 -25.82 16.62
CA ASN A 160 1.31 -26.83 17.49
C ASN A 160 0.41 -26.21 18.56
N LEU A 161 0.65 -24.96 18.99
CA LEU A 161 -0.18 -24.27 19.97
C LEU A 161 -1.38 -23.52 19.37
N GLY A 162 -1.66 -23.69 18.07
CA GLY A 162 -2.82 -23.07 17.43
C GLY A 162 -2.65 -21.58 17.14
N TYR A 163 -1.42 -21.14 16.86
CA TYR A 163 -1.12 -19.77 16.47
C TYR A 163 -0.72 -19.68 15.00
N LEU A 164 -1.14 -18.58 14.37
CA LEU A 164 -0.83 -18.21 13.01
C LEU A 164 0.10 -16.99 13.01
N TYR A 165 1.26 -17.12 12.38
CA TYR A 165 2.23 -16.05 12.18
C TYR A 165 2.36 -15.76 10.69
N ILE A 166 2.80 -14.55 10.36
CA ILE A 166 3.01 -14.12 8.98
C ILE A 166 4.35 -13.41 8.93
N LEU A 167 5.20 -13.84 8.00
CA LEU A 167 6.52 -13.27 7.78
C LEU A 167 6.73 -13.02 6.28
N PRO A 168 7.25 -11.84 5.88
CA PRO A 168 7.67 -11.61 4.50
C PRO A 168 8.80 -12.55 4.10
N VAL A 169 8.84 -12.96 2.83
CA VAL A 169 9.95 -13.77 2.29
C VAL A 169 11.27 -13.00 2.37
N THR A 170 11.25 -11.67 2.28
CA THR A 170 12.45 -10.82 2.43
C THR A 170 13.15 -10.97 3.78
N ASP A 171 12.41 -11.23 4.86
CA ASP A 171 12.96 -11.43 6.21
C ASP A 171 13.70 -12.78 6.34
N PHE A 172 13.51 -13.73 5.40
CA PHE A 172 14.25 -14.98 5.39
C PHE A 172 15.70 -14.71 4.97
N PRO A 173 16.70 -15.29 5.66
CA PRO A 173 18.08 -15.11 5.29
C PRO A 173 18.34 -15.73 3.91
N SER A 174 18.89 -14.94 2.99
CA SER A 174 19.42 -15.45 1.72
C SER A 174 20.73 -16.17 2.02
N SER A 175 20.72 -17.50 1.98
CA SER A 175 21.88 -18.31 2.40
C SER A 175 21.90 -19.67 1.74
N SER A 176 23.07 -20.09 1.28
CA SER A 176 23.35 -21.48 0.88
C SER A 176 23.65 -22.41 2.07
N GLY A 177 23.80 -21.85 3.29
CA GLY A 177 24.01 -22.60 4.53
C GLY A 177 22.70 -23.06 5.19
N TYR A 178 22.72 -23.14 6.52
CA TYR A 178 21.58 -23.63 7.31
C TYR A 178 20.46 -22.60 7.51
N GLY A 179 20.71 -21.31 7.26
CA GLY A 179 19.72 -20.25 7.50
C GLY A 179 19.74 -19.69 8.92
N SER A 180 18.57 -19.29 9.43
CA SER A 180 18.40 -18.78 10.80
C SER A 180 17.19 -19.43 11.49
N PRO A 181 17.21 -19.58 12.82
CA PRO A 181 16.07 -20.12 13.55
C PRO A 181 14.91 -19.14 13.56
N ILE A 182 13.68 -19.64 13.35
CA ILE A 182 12.44 -18.85 13.24
C ILE A 182 12.16 -18.01 14.47
N GLN A 183 12.58 -18.46 15.66
CA GLN A 183 12.41 -17.78 16.94
C GLN A 183 13.17 -16.44 17.03
N LYS A 184 14.13 -16.19 16.14
CA LYS A 184 14.75 -14.85 16.02
C LYS A 184 13.81 -13.82 15.40
N LEU A 185 12.87 -14.27 14.57
CA LEU A 185 11.98 -13.41 13.78
C LEU A 185 10.56 -13.37 14.35
N LEU A 186 10.11 -14.49 14.95
CA LEU A 186 8.78 -14.66 15.53
C LEU A 186 8.87 -14.91 17.04
N LYS A 187 7.93 -14.34 17.79
CA LYS A 187 7.86 -14.47 19.25
C LYS A 187 7.06 -15.70 19.64
N PHE A 188 7.70 -16.85 19.55
CA PHE A 188 7.13 -18.13 19.96
C PHE A 188 7.06 -18.24 21.47
N ARG A 189 6.10 -19.04 21.93
CA ARG A 189 5.98 -19.45 23.32
C ARG A 189 6.82 -20.68 23.61
N ASP A 190 6.94 -20.96 24.89
CA ASP A 190 7.60 -22.18 25.37
C ASP A 190 6.89 -23.41 24.80
N GLY A 191 7.68 -24.33 24.22
CA GLY A 191 7.17 -25.54 23.56
C GLY A 191 6.50 -25.32 22.20
N GLU A 192 6.48 -24.09 21.67
CA GLU A 192 5.86 -23.79 20.39
C GLU A 192 6.78 -24.16 19.21
N ARG A 193 6.26 -24.94 18.26
CA ARG A 193 6.95 -25.38 17.04
C ARG A 193 6.06 -25.22 15.81
N VAL A 194 6.68 -25.03 14.66
CA VAL A 194 5.97 -24.94 13.38
C VAL A 194 5.40 -26.31 13.04
N MET A 195 4.11 -26.37 12.74
CA MET A 195 3.43 -27.59 12.28
C MET A 195 3.17 -27.56 10.78
N ARG A 196 2.69 -26.41 10.28
CA ARG A 196 2.39 -26.22 8.86
C ARG A 196 2.81 -24.84 8.42
N SER A 197 3.26 -24.71 7.18
CA SER A 197 3.42 -23.42 6.54
C SER A 197 2.69 -23.38 5.20
N TYR A 198 2.21 -22.20 4.82
CA TYR A 198 1.52 -21.93 3.57
C TYR A 198 2.12 -20.71 2.89
N ALA A 199 2.16 -20.75 1.57
CA ALA A 199 2.40 -19.57 0.76
C ALA A 199 1.26 -18.56 0.93
N LEU A 200 1.61 -17.28 0.98
CA LEU A 200 0.69 -16.15 0.88
C LEU A 200 1.19 -15.22 -0.24
N PRO A 201 0.78 -15.50 -1.49
CA PRO A 201 1.19 -14.70 -2.64
C PRO A 201 0.68 -13.25 -2.53
N ALA A 202 1.49 -12.29 -2.96
CA ALA A 202 1.08 -10.91 -3.08
C ALA A 202 0.08 -10.74 -4.23
N ALA A 203 -0.93 -9.88 -4.06
CA ALA A 203 -2.00 -9.67 -5.05
C ALA A 203 -1.52 -9.18 -6.42
N LYS A 204 -0.28 -8.67 -6.52
CA LYS A 204 0.35 -8.19 -7.76
C LYS A 204 1.37 -9.16 -8.36
N ALA A 205 1.66 -10.29 -7.72
CA ALA A 205 2.66 -11.23 -8.20
C ALA A 205 2.12 -12.00 -9.43
N SER A 206 2.86 -12.00 -10.53
CA SER A 206 2.55 -12.73 -11.77
C SER A 206 2.38 -14.24 -11.55
N GLN A 207 2.98 -14.78 -10.50
CA GLN A 207 2.89 -16.20 -10.09
C GLN A 207 1.67 -16.54 -9.21
N ALA A 208 0.89 -15.55 -8.75
CA ALA A 208 -0.30 -15.80 -7.92
C ALA A 208 -1.24 -16.82 -8.58
N THR A 209 -1.41 -16.74 -9.90
CA THR A 209 -2.30 -17.62 -10.69
C THR A 209 -1.88 -19.11 -10.73
N LEU A 210 -0.60 -19.43 -10.51
CA LEU A 210 -0.09 -20.82 -10.54
C LEU A 210 -0.16 -21.47 -9.16
N LEU A 211 0.15 -20.71 -8.11
CA LEU A 211 0.05 -21.17 -6.71
C LEU A 211 -1.40 -21.19 -6.20
N GLU A 212 -2.29 -20.37 -6.77
CA GLU A 212 -3.72 -20.36 -6.45
C GLU A 212 -4.44 -21.71 -6.67
N LYS A 213 -3.80 -22.64 -7.39
CA LYS A 213 -4.35 -23.98 -7.66
C LYS A 213 -3.72 -25.09 -6.81
N THR A 214 -2.78 -24.77 -5.93
CA THR A 214 -2.15 -25.76 -5.05
C THR A 214 -2.74 -25.69 -3.65
N ASP A 215 -2.77 -26.84 -2.95
CA ASP A 215 -3.22 -26.93 -1.55
C ASP A 215 -2.23 -26.25 -0.57
N ASP A 216 -1.13 -25.68 -1.08
CA ASP A 216 -0.03 -25.09 -0.31
C ASP A 216 -0.07 -23.55 -0.25
N ALA A 217 -1.08 -22.90 -0.83
CA ALA A 217 -1.29 -21.47 -0.75
C ALA A 217 -2.62 -21.11 -0.07
N ILE A 218 -2.64 -20.01 0.70
CA ILE A 218 -3.84 -19.50 1.36
C ILE A 218 -4.01 -18.00 1.15
N ARG A 219 -5.23 -17.51 1.32
CA ARG A 219 -5.61 -16.09 1.24
C ARG A 219 -6.72 -15.78 2.25
N ASP A 220 -7.06 -14.52 2.39
CA ASP A 220 -8.25 -14.13 3.13
C ASP A 220 -9.50 -14.76 2.49
N GLY A 221 -10.35 -15.34 3.33
CA GLY A 221 -11.49 -16.16 2.94
C GLY A 221 -11.17 -17.63 2.71
N SER A 222 -9.89 -18.06 2.73
CA SER A 222 -9.55 -19.49 2.71
C SER A 222 -10.14 -20.20 3.93
N GLU A 223 -10.55 -21.43 3.74
CA GLU A 223 -11.07 -22.28 4.80
C GLU A 223 -10.05 -23.38 5.12
N LEU A 224 -9.62 -23.47 6.37
CA LEU A 224 -8.69 -24.50 6.86
C LEU A 224 -9.39 -25.39 7.89
N VAL A 225 -9.32 -26.70 7.73
CA VAL A 225 -9.73 -27.64 8.78
C VAL A 225 -8.60 -27.70 9.80
N VAL A 226 -8.91 -27.31 11.04
CA VAL A 226 -7.98 -27.37 12.18
C VAL A 226 -8.44 -28.44 13.15
N VAL A 227 -7.55 -29.37 13.51
CA VAL A 227 -7.86 -30.48 14.43
C VAL A 227 -6.71 -30.72 15.39
N SER A 228 -7.07 -30.87 16.66
CA SER A 228 -6.17 -31.21 17.77
C SER A 228 -5.93 -32.72 17.88
N ALA A 229 -4.91 -33.11 18.65
CA ALA A 229 -4.57 -34.49 18.96
C ALA A 229 -5.77 -35.22 19.62
N SER A 230 -6.54 -34.52 20.46
CA SER A 230 -7.74 -35.06 21.11
C SER A 230 -8.96 -35.25 20.18
N GLY A 231 -8.84 -34.90 18.90
CA GLY A 231 -9.91 -35.02 17.91
C GLY A 231 -10.93 -33.87 17.92
N MET A 232 -10.66 -32.81 18.69
CA MET A 232 -11.44 -31.57 18.63
C MET A 232 -11.03 -30.75 17.42
N GLY A 233 -11.99 -30.24 16.66
CA GLY A 233 -11.70 -29.43 15.48
C GLY A 233 -12.90 -28.72 14.87
N TYR A 234 -12.62 -27.92 13.86
CA TYR A 234 -13.60 -27.16 13.08
C TYR A 234 -12.93 -26.61 11.81
N VAL A 235 -13.72 -25.98 10.94
CA VAL A 235 -13.20 -25.22 9.80
C VAL A 235 -12.96 -23.78 10.24
N TYR A 236 -11.70 -23.37 10.29
CA TYR A 236 -11.29 -22.00 10.54
C TYR A 236 -11.36 -21.18 9.25
N GLN A 237 -12.10 -20.07 9.30
CA GLN A 237 -12.15 -19.08 8.21
C GLN A 237 -10.99 -18.10 8.39
N VAL A 238 -10.08 -18.11 7.42
CA VAL A 238 -8.85 -17.32 7.47
C VAL A 238 -9.17 -15.87 7.11
N GLU A 239 -8.79 -14.96 7.99
CA GLU A 239 -9.04 -13.52 7.85
C GLU A 239 -7.87 -12.69 8.40
N GLY A 240 -7.62 -11.54 7.79
CA GLY A 240 -6.66 -10.54 8.27
C GLY A 240 -5.21 -10.96 8.03
N LEU A 241 -4.92 -11.48 6.83
CA LEU A 241 -3.57 -11.83 6.36
C LEU A 241 -2.76 -10.64 5.83
N ASP A 242 -3.30 -9.42 5.81
CA ASP A 242 -2.66 -8.24 5.21
C ASP A 242 -1.34 -7.81 5.89
N GLY A 243 -1.22 -8.02 7.21
CA GLY A 243 -0.10 -7.53 8.01
C GLY A 243 0.85 -8.61 8.54
N ILE A 244 2.09 -8.22 8.86
CA ILE A 244 3.06 -9.07 9.55
C ILE A 244 2.55 -9.38 10.97
N LYS A 245 2.61 -10.66 11.37
CA LYS A 245 2.14 -11.10 12.70
C LYS A 245 3.26 -11.76 13.51
N LYS A 246 4.22 -10.96 13.99
CA LYS A 246 5.37 -11.46 14.78
C LYS A 246 4.98 -12.05 16.15
N VAL A 247 3.86 -11.60 16.73
CA VAL A 247 3.33 -12.08 18.03
C VAL A 247 2.34 -13.25 17.85
N GLY A 248 1.96 -13.54 16.61
CA GLY A 248 0.99 -14.59 16.28
C GLY A 248 -0.47 -14.19 16.56
N LYS A 249 -1.37 -14.63 15.70
CA LYS A 249 -2.83 -14.60 15.89
C LYS A 249 -3.26 -16.00 16.33
N ARG A 250 -3.91 -16.11 17.49
CA ARG A 250 -4.51 -17.38 17.90
C ARG A 250 -5.59 -17.75 16.87
N ILE A 251 -5.58 -18.98 16.37
CA ILE A 251 -6.60 -19.50 15.45
C ILE A 251 -7.43 -20.61 16.07
N MET A 252 -6.89 -21.35 17.04
CA MET A 252 -7.56 -22.40 17.81
C MET A 252 -7.22 -22.27 19.29
N LYS A 253 -8.18 -22.56 20.16
CA LYS A 253 -7.92 -22.73 21.60
C LYS A 253 -7.70 -24.22 21.85
N LEU A 254 -6.61 -24.58 22.49
CA LEU A 254 -6.32 -25.96 22.88
C LEU A 254 -6.65 -26.14 24.37
N ARG A 255 -6.98 -27.38 24.75
CA ARG A 255 -7.07 -27.75 26.17
C ARG A 255 -5.66 -27.95 26.73
N ASP A 256 -5.56 -28.04 28.04
CA ASP A 256 -4.29 -28.34 28.70
C ASP A 256 -3.75 -29.68 28.17
N ASP A 257 -2.44 -29.72 27.87
CA ASP A 257 -1.71 -30.84 27.26
C ASP A 257 -2.18 -31.30 25.86
N ASP A 258 -3.04 -30.52 25.18
CA ASP A 258 -3.46 -30.81 23.81
C ASP A 258 -2.66 -29.98 22.79
N GLU A 259 -2.48 -30.53 21.59
CA GLU A 259 -1.72 -29.91 20.51
C GLU A 259 -2.50 -29.93 19.20
N LEU A 260 -2.32 -28.92 18.37
CA LEU A 260 -2.80 -28.91 17.00
C LEU A 260 -2.01 -29.91 16.16
N ARG A 261 -2.70 -30.87 15.54
CA ARG A 261 -2.10 -31.93 14.72
C ARG A 261 -2.43 -31.84 13.25
N VAL A 262 -3.58 -31.27 12.90
CA VAL A 262 -4.02 -31.18 11.51
C VAL A 262 -4.35 -29.74 11.16
N VAL A 263 -3.78 -29.27 10.04
CA VAL A 263 -4.15 -28.03 9.37
C VAL A 263 -4.10 -28.28 7.88
N GLU A 264 -5.25 -28.31 7.23
CA GLU A 264 -5.37 -28.62 5.81
C GLU A 264 -6.50 -27.81 5.16
N PRO A 265 -6.43 -27.50 3.85
CA PRO A 265 -7.53 -26.88 3.14
C PRO A 265 -8.86 -27.64 3.28
N SER A 266 -9.93 -26.87 3.44
CA SER A 266 -11.29 -27.36 3.48
C SER A 266 -11.69 -27.97 2.14
N GLY A 267 -11.93 -29.28 2.11
CA GLY A 267 -12.44 -30.01 0.96
C GLY A 267 -13.92 -30.40 1.10
N LYS A 268 -14.45 -31.09 0.08
CA LYS A 268 -15.83 -31.64 0.12
C LYS A 268 -16.00 -32.74 1.17
N GLU A 269 -14.99 -33.60 1.28
CA GLU A 269 -14.88 -34.66 2.29
C GLU A 269 -13.49 -34.57 2.92
N PHE A 270 -13.41 -34.89 4.21
CA PHE A 270 -12.19 -34.81 5.00
C PHE A 270 -12.02 -36.10 5.80
N ALA A 271 -10.90 -36.78 5.61
CA ALA A 271 -10.53 -37.98 6.36
C ALA A 271 -9.69 -37.59 7.57
N LEU A 272 -9.95 -38.22 8.71
CA LEU A 272 -9.12 -38.15 9.91
C LEU A 272 -8.55 -39.53 10.20
N PHE A 273 -7.30 -39.57 10.66
CA PHE A 273 -6.56 -40.77 10.99
C PHE A 273 -6.00 -40.66 12.40
N THR A 274 -6.09 -41.76 13.15
CA THR A 274 -5.53 -41.86 14.50
C THR A 274 -4.31 -42.77 14.53
N GLU A 275 -3.50 -42.61 15.57
CA GLU A 275 -2.29 -43.40 15.81
C GLU A 275 -2.62 -44.90 15.89
N GLN A 276 -3.71 -45.28 16.56
CA GLN A 276 -4.14 -46.69 16.64
C GLN A 276 -4.73 -47.23 15.32
N GLY A 277 -4.67 -46.47 14.24
CA GLY A 277 -5.06 -46.90 12.90
C GLY A 277 -6.55 -46.85 12.63
N PHE A 278 -7.31 -46.03 13.37
CA PHE A 278 -8.68 -45.71 13.02
C PHE A 278 -8.73 -44.61 11.96
N ALA A 279 -9.70 -44.70 11.06
CA ALA A 279 -10.00 -43.66 10.10
C ALA A 279 -11.48 -43.30 10.13
N LEU A 280 -11.81 -42.04 9.84
CA LEU A 280 -13.17 -41.56 9.65
C LEU A 280 -13.22 -40.47 8.60
N VAL A 281 -14.09 -40.61 7.60
CA VAL A 281 -14.36 -39.59 6.59
C VAL A 281 -15.63 -38.83 6.95
N LEU A 282 -15.49 -37.52 7.06
CA LEU A 282 -16.56 -36.56 7.32
C LEU A 282 -16.89 -35.78 6.06
N LYS A 283 -18.18 -35.49 5.87
CA LYS A 283 -18.61 -34.51 4.86
C LYS A 283 -18.37 -33.10 5.38
N ARG A 284 -18.13 -32.14 4.49
CA ARG A 284 -17.98 -30.71 4.85
C ARG A 284 -19.11 -30.17 5.74
N SER A 285 -20.34 -30.66 5.57
CA SER A 285 -21.51 -30.29 6.37
C SER A 285 -21.44 -30.70 7.85
N GLU A 286 -20.61 -31.69 8.19
CA GLU A 286 -20.36 -32.12 9.57
C GLU A 286 -19.32 -31.24 10.27
N LEU A 287 -18.59 -30.40 9.53
CA LEU A 287 -17.55 -29.52 10.06
C LEU A 287 -18.12 -28.12 10.30
N PRO A 288 -18.29 -27.67 11.56
CA PRO A 288 -18.74 -26.30 11.82
C PRO A 288 -17.66 -25.30 11.36
N ALA A 289 -18.07 -24.15 10.82
CA ALA A 289 -17.16 -23.08 10.41
C ALA A 289 -17.10 -21.98 11.47
N ARG A 290 -15.91 -21.41 11.71
CA ARG A 290 -15.69 -20.29 12.65
C ARG A 290 -14.54 -19.40 12.20
N SER A 291 -14.70 -18.07 12.28
CA SER A 291 -13.59 -17.11 12.15
C SER A 291 -12.91 -16.78 13.49
N GLN A 292 -13.60 -17.01 14.61
CA GLN A 292 -13.06 -16.73 15.95
C GLN A 292 -12.42 -17.98 16.60
N PRO A 293 -11.35 -17.82 17.40
CA PRO A 293 -10.68 -18.94 18.05
C PRO A 293 -11.58 -19.66 19.06
N ALA A 294 -11.74 -20.96 18.86
CA ALA A 294 -12.53 -21.84 19.72
C ALA A 294 -11.80 -23.16 19.94
N VAL A 295 -12.30 -23.99 20.87
CA VAL A 295 -11.81 -25.37 21.05
C VAL A 295 -12.34 -26.29 19.94
N GLY A 296 -13.49 -25.96 19.36
CA GLY A 296 -14.13 -26.77 18.33
C GLY A 296 -15.11 -27.80 18.89
N VAL A 297 -15.44 -28.77 18.04
CA VAL A 297 -16.30 -29.91 18.39
C VAL A 297 -15.55 -31.21 18.15
N ILE A 298 -15.99 -32.31 18.76
CA ILE A 298 -15.41 -33.63 18.49
C ILE A 298 -15.69 -34.00 17.02
N LEU A 299 -14.63 -34.11 16.23
CA LEU A 299 -14.70 -34.56 14.84
C LEU A 299 -14.54 -36.07 14.76
N ILE A 300 -13.55 -36.62 15.45
CA ILE A 300 -13.32 -38.05 15.61
C ILE A 300 -13.24 -38.38 17.10
N GLY A 301 -13.88 -39.48 17.50
CA GLY A 301 -13.84 -39.94 18.88
C GLY A 301 -12.52 -40.65 19.19
N VAL A 302 -11.67 -39.99 19.96
CA VAL A 302 -10.37 -40.50 20.41
C VAL A 302 -10.52 -41.10 21.81
N LYS A 303 -10.00 -42.31 22.05
CA LYS A 303 -10.11 -43.07 23.31
C LYS A 303 -8.84 -43.88 23.54
N ASP A 304 -8.65 -44.36 24.77
CA ASP A 304 -7.61 -45.36 25.09
C ASP A 304 -6.19 -44.88 24.73
N GLU A 305 -5.86 -43.63 25.09
CA GLU A 305 -4.56 -42.98 24.80
C GLU A 305 -4.23 -42.84 23.30
N ASP A 306 -5.21 -43.03 22.41
CA ASP A 306 -5.07 -42.74 20.99
C ASP A 306 -4.93 -41.22 20.75
N GLU A 307 -4.42 -40.81 19.60
CA GLU A 307 -4.38 -39.42 19.18
C GLU A 307 -4.56 -39.28 17.66
N VAL A 308 -5.03 -38.10 17.22
CA VAL A 308 -5.09 -37.77 15.79
C VAL A 308 -3.67 -37.50 15.28
N VAL A 309 -3.28 -38.23 14.23
CA VAL A 309 -1.94 -38.12 13.62
C VAL A 309 -1.98 -37.38 12.28
N SER A 310 -3.08 -37.48 11.53
CA SER A 310 -3.20 -36.83 10.23
C SER A 310 -4.66 -36.59 9.85
N GLY A 311 -4.87 -35.61 8.98
CA GLY A 311 -6.14 -35.38 8.31
C GLY A 311 -5.90 -34.99 6.87
N ILE A 312 -6.75 -35.47 5.96
CA ILE A 312 -6.55 -35.34 4.52
C ILE A 312 -7.87 -34.99 3.84
N ALA A 313 -7.88 -33.90 3.08
CA ALA A 313 -8.98 -33.59 2.17
C ALA A 313 -9.05 -34.61 1.02
N LYS A 314 -10.25 -34.85 0.49
CA LYS A 314 -10.51 -35.85 -0.57
C LYS A 314 -9.45 -35.83 -1.69
N CYS A 315 -8.77 -36.96 -1.86
CA CYS A 315 -7.79 -37.25 -2.90
C CYS A 315 -8.10 -38.60 -3.58
N LYS A 316 -7.24 -39.08 -4.49
CA LYS A 316 -7.41 -40.42 -5.09
C LYS A 316 -7.03 -41.53 -4.10
N GLN A 317 -5.82 -41.45 -3.57
CA GLN A 317 -5.27 -42.44 -2.65
C GLN A 317 -4.53 -41.75 -1.49
N VAL A 318 -4.47 -42.45 -0.37
CA VAL A 318 -3.66 -42.07 0.79
C VAL A 318 -2.62 -43.14 1.04
N ALA A 319 -1.42 -42.71 1.40
CA ALA A 319 -0.35 -43.58 1.88
C ALA A 319 -0.29 -43.49 3.40
N VAL A 320 -0.50 -44.61 4.07
CA VAL A 320 -0.42 -44.73 5.52
C VAL A 320 0.94 -45.33 5.87
N VAL A 321 1.76 -44.57 6.61
CA VAL A 321 3.06 -45.03 7.12
C VAL A 321 2.89 -45.47 8.55
N THR A 322 3.26 -46.72 8.82
CA THR A 322 3.24 -47.29 10.17
C THR A 322 4.61 -47.17 10.83
N GLU A 323 4.67 -47.32 12.16
CA GLU A 323 5.92 -47.30 12.94
C GLU A 323 7.03 -48.24 12.44
N ALA A 324 6.67 -49.36 11.80
CA ALA A 324 7.64 -50.27 11.18
C ALA A 324 8.16 -49.79 9.79
N ASP A 325 8.05 -48.50 9.46
CA ASP A 325 8.36 -47.88 8.17
C ASP A 325 7.70 -48.56 6.96
N LYS A 326 6.57 -49.23 7.18
CA LYS A 326 5.77 -49.85 6.11
C LYS A 326 4.74 -48.88 5.59
N GLU A 327 4.81 -48.60 4.30
CA GLU A 327 3.78 -47.83 3.59
C GLU A 327 2.67 -48.75 3.10
N LYS A 328 1.42 -48.41 3.42
CA LYS A 328 0.22 -49.05 2.86
C LYS A 328 -0.63 -48.02 2.13
N THR A 329 -0.81 -48.22 0.83
CA THR A 329 -1.69 -47.39 0.02
C THR A 329 -3.15 -47.84 0.15
N VAL A 330 -4.05 -46.89 0.41
CA VAL A 330 -5.49 -47.11 0.54
C VAL A 330 -6.23 -46.11 -0.36
N ALA A 331 -7.19 -46.58 -1.14
CA ALA A 331 -8.04 -45.69 -1.94
C ALA A 331 -8.92 -44.84 -1.01
N PHE A 332 -8.99 -43.53 -1.24
CA PHE A 332 -9.75 -42.64 -0.35
C PHE A 332 -11.22 -43.04 -0.23
N GLU A 333 -11.81 -43.52 -1.33
CA GLU A 333 -13.23 -43.88 -1.38
C GLU A 333 -13.60 -45.10 -0.54
N THR A 334 -12.63 -45.97 -0.21
CA THR A 334 -12.87 -47.15 0.62
C THR A 334 -12.80 -46.83 2.12
N LEU A 335 -12.35 -45.62 2.48
CA LEU A 335 -12.29 -45.18 3.87
C LEU A 335 -13.71 -45.06 4.48
N PRO A 336 -13.86 -45.38 5.77
CA PRO A 336 -15.17 -45.41 6.43
C PRO A 336 -15.78 -44.02 6.54
N LYS A 337 -16.90 -43.80 5.87
CA LYS A 337 -17.69 -42.56 5.99
C LYS A 337 -18.60 -42.61 7.22
N GLY A 338 -18.76 -41.47 7.90
CA GLY A 338 -19.62 -41.39 9.06
C GLY A 338 -19.96 -39.96 9.47
N ARG A 339 -20.56 -39.83 10.66
CA ARG A 339 -20.85 -38.55 11.31
C ARG A 339 -19.76 -38.20 12.31
N ARG A 340 -19.64 -36.91 12.64
CA ARG A 340 -18.67 -36.43 13.63
C ARG A 340 -18.89 -37.09 15.00
N GLY A 341 -17.81 -37.29 15.74
CA GLY A 341 -17.83 -37.89 17.09
C GLY A 341 -17.79 -39.42 17.11
N LEU A 342 -17.91 -40.09 15.96
CA LEU A 342 -17.65 -41.52 15.87
C LEU A 342 -16.14 -41.79 15.96
N ARG A 343 -15.76 -42.98 16.44
CA ARG A 343 -14.35 -43.43 16.46
C ARG A 343 -13.83 -43.80 15.06
N GLY A 344 -14.73 -44.01 14.10
CA GLY A 344 -14.36 -44.52 12.78
C GLY A 344 -14.17 -46.03 12.74
N LYS A 345 -13.48 -46.55 11.71
CA LYS A 345 -13.14 -47.98 11.60
C LYS A 345 -11.64 -48.16 11.54
N LYS A 346 -11.16 -49.25 12.13
CA LYS A 346 -9.74 -49.62 12.12
C LYS A 346 -9.34 -50.09 10.72
N ILE A 347 -8.41 -49.36 10.08
CA ILE A 347 -7.88 -49.66 8.75
C ILE A 347 -6.50 -50.34 8.80
N ILE A 348 -5.79 -50.17 9.91
CA ILE A 348 -4.53 -50.85 10.24
C ILE A 348 -4.73 -51.61 11.54
N ALA A 349 -4.72 -52.96 11.50
CA ALA A 349 -5.09 -53.77 12.66
C ALA A 349 -3.94 -54.04 13.64
N ARG A 350 -2.70 -54.17 13.14
CA ARG A 350 -1.54 -54.73 13.86
C ARG A 350 -0.33 -53.78 13.98
N SER A 351 -0.53 -52.48 13.79
CA SER A 351 0.51 -51.46 13.95
C SER A 351 -0.11 -50.11 14.28
N THR A 352 0.70 -49.23 14.86
CA THR A 352 0.47 -47.80 14.99
C THR A 352 0.77 -47.08 13.67
N VAL A 353 0.03 -46.00 13.41
CA VAL A 353 0.19 -45.11 12.26
C VAL A 353 0.99 -43.90 12.72
N GLN A 354 2.12 -43.65 12.07
CA GLN A 354 2.93 -42.46 12.36
C GLN A 354 2.50 -41.27 11.52
N ASN A 355 2.23 -41.48 10.23
CA ASN A 355 1.86 -40.39 9.33
C ASN A 355 1.01 -40.89 8.16
N VAL A 356 0.24 -39.98 7.57
CA VAL A 356 -0.55 -40.23 6.36
C VAL A 356 -0.40 -39.05 5.42
N TYR A 357 -0.09 -39.32 4.15
CA TYR A 357 0.01 -38.30 3.10
C TYR A 357 -0.82 -38.67 1.86
N LYS A 358 -1.15 -37.64 1.07
CA LYS A 358 -1.83 -37.79 -0.22
C LYS A 358 -0.90 -38.49 -1.22
N LYS A 359 -1.45 -39.41 -2.00
CA LYS A 359 -0.79 -40.07 -3.13
C LYS A 359 -1.70 -39.92 -4.35
N ASP A 360 -1.40 -38.97 -5.21
CA ASP A 360 -2.25 -38.56 -6.35
C ASP A 360 -1.80 -39.09 -7.72
#